data_AF-A0A1S8TT38-F1
#
_entry.id   AF-A0A1S8TT38-F1
#
_cell.length_a   1.000
_cell.length_b   1.000
_cell.length_c   1.000
_cell.angle_alpha   90.00
_cell.angle_beta   90.00
_cell.angle_gamma   90.00
#
_symmetry.space_group_name_H-M   'P 1'
#
loop_
_entity.id
_entity.type
_entity.pdbx_description
1 polymer ?
#
loop_
_entity_poly.entity_id
_entity_poly.type
_entity_poly.pdbx_seq_one_letter_code
_entity_poly.pdbx_strand_id
1 'polypeptide(L)' 'MKGNNILVLFPIDERQRKIIECVSTNSSYVYKSKEDVDKETVEQAEIIIGNLPPEMLVNSNNLKWLQLNNAGSADIFSRG' A
#
# COMPACT_ATOMS: atom_id res chain seq x y z
N MET A 1 -19.17 2.75 -9.76
CA MET A 1 -17.89 3.36 -9.32
C MET A 1 -16.80 2.32 -9.51
N LYS A 2 -15.66 2.66 -10.11
CA LYS A 2 -14.53 1.73 -10.27
C LYS A 2 -13.80 1.63 -8.92
N GLY A 3 -13.51 0.41 -8.44
CA GLY A 3 -12.69 0.23 -7.24
C GLY A 3 -11.20 0.43 -7.53
N ASN A 4 -10.39 0.49 -6.47
CA ASN A 4 -8.93 0.63 -6.60
C ASN A 4 -8.21 -0.69 -6.26
N ASN A 5 -6.99 -0.84 -6.75
CA ASN A 5 -6.05 -1.86 -6.28
C ASN A 5 -5.30 -1.35 -5.04
N ILE A 6 -5.56 -1.95 -3.89
CA ILE A 6 -5.06 -1.51 -2.59
C ILE A 6 -4.09 -2.55 -2.03
N LEU A 7 -2.85 -2.14 -1.80
CA LEU A 7 -1.81 -2.92 -1.14
C LEU A 7 -1.70 -2.50 0.33
N VAL A 8 -1.81 -3.46 1.23
CA VAL A 8 -1.71 -3.26 2.68
C VAL A 8 -0.50 -4.05 3.19
N LEU A 9 0.41 -3.35 3.86
CA LEU A 9 1.74 -3.88 4.23
C LEU A 9 1.97 -4.08 5.73
N PHE A 10 1.08 -3.56 6.56
CA PHE A 10 1.16 -3.75 8.00
C PHE A 10 0.32 -4.97 8.41
N PRO A 11 0.76 -5.71 9.44
CA PRO A 11 0.00 -6.84 9.95
C PRO A 11 -1.34 -6.33 10.50
N ILE A 12 -2.42 -6.93 10.02
CA ILE A 12 -3.78 -6.71 10.52
C ILE A 12 -4.42 -8.05 10.86
N ASP A 13 -5.30 -8.03 11.85
CA ASP A 13 -6.13 -9.19 12.16
C ASP A 13 -7.32 -9.33 11.19
N GLU A 14 -8.00 -10.48 11.22
CA GLU A 14 -9.17 -10.73 10.36
C GLU A 14 -10.32 -9.75 10.59
N ARG A 15 -10.47 -9.21 11.80
CA ARG A 15 -11.54 -8.28 12.13
C ARG A 15 -11.27 -6.93 11.47
N GLN A 16 -10.04 -6.43 11.55
CA GLN A 16 -9.59 -5.22 10.89
C GLN A 16 -9.68 -5.35 9.37
N ARG A 17 -9.29 -6.50 8.82
CA ARG A 17 -9.44 -6.81 7.39
C ARG A 17 -10.88 -6.65 6.92
N LYS A 18 -11.84 -7.26 7.62
CA LYS A 18 -13.27 -7.15 7.31
C LYS A 18 -13.77 -5.71 7.35
N ILE A 19 -13.30 -4.90 8.31
CA ILE A 19 -13.68 -3.49 8.40
C ILE A 19 -13.20 -2.72 7.18
N ILE A 20 -11.94 -2.91 6.77
CA ILE A 20 -11.36 -2.24 5.60
C ILE A 20 -12.14 -2.63 4.33
N GLU A 21 -12.37 -3.93 4.12
CA GLU A 21 -13.08 -4.45 2.95
C GLU A 21 -14.54 -3.98 2.90
N CYS A 22 -15.20 -3.80 4.04
CA CYS A 22 -16.56 -3.23 4.12
C CYS A 22 -16.61 -1.74 3.72
N VAL A 23 -15.55 -0.97 3.96
CA VAL A 23 -15.51 0.46 3.62
C VAL A 23 -15.42 0.66 2.10
N SER A 24 -14.76 -0.25 1.38
CA SER A 24 -14.71 -0.22 -0.08
C SER A 24 -14.80 -1.61 -0.68
N THR A 25 -16.04 -2.06 -0.90
CA THR A 25 -16.36 -3.41 -1.42
C THR A 25 -16.04 -3.62 -2.89
N ASN A 26 -15.87 -2.53 -3.65
CA ASN A 26 -15.53 -2.59 -5.07
C ASN A 26 -14.01 -2.65 -5.32
N SER A 27 -13.20 -2.44 -4.29
CA SER A 27 -11.74 -2.41 -4.38
C SER A 27 -11.13 -3.80 -4.20
N SER A 28 -9.99 -4.03 -4.83
CA SER A 28 -9.18 -5.25 -4.67
C SER A 28 -8.15 -5.02 -3.59
N TYR A 29 -8.01 -5.95 -2.66
CA TYR A 29 -7.04 -5.86 -1.56
C TYR A 29 -5.98 -6.95 -1.65
N VAL A 30 -4.72 -6.53 -1.57
CA VAL A 30 -3.57 -7.40 -1.43
C VAL A 30 -2.92 -7.13 -0.09
N TYR A 31 -2.86 -8.16 0.75
CA TYR A 31 -2.20 -8.09 2.05
C TYR A 31 -0.89 -8.86 1.94
N LYS A 32 0.23 -8.15 2.12
CA LYS A 32 1.57 -8.74 2.13
C LYS A 32 2.37 -8.13 3.27
N SER A 33 3.39 -8.84 3.72
CA SER A 33 4.41 -8.23 4.58
C SER A 33 5.33 -7.36 3.72
N LYS A 34 6.12 -6.49 4.36
CA LYS A 34 7.18 -5.74 3.67
C LYS A 34 8.25 -6.69 3.10
N GLU A 35 8.41 -7.85 3.72
CA GLU A 35 9.41 -8.86 3.39
C GLU A 35 9.00 -9.72 2.19
N ASP A 36 7.69 -9.94 1.98
CA ASP A 36 7.15 -10.85 0.95
C ASP A 36 6.57 -10.11 -0.28
N VAL A 37 6.54 -8.78 -0.24
CA VAL A 37 6.02 -7.97 -1.34
C VAL A 37 7.02 -7.87 -2.49
N ASP A 38 6.55 -8.18 -3.69
CA ASP A 38 7.32 -8.09 -4.92
C ASP A 38 7.06 -6.76 -5.63
N LYS A 39 7.96 -6.40 -6.55
CA LYS A 39 7.91 -5.12 -7.28
C LYS A 39 6.67 -5.01 -8.17
N GLU A 40 6.25 -6.09 -8.82
CA GLU A 40 5.08 -6.09 -9.70
C GLU A 40 3.80 -5.73 -8.92
N THR A 41 3.62 -6.30 -7.73
CA THR A 41 2.51 -5.98 -6.83
C THR A 41 2.52 -4.49 -6.46
N VAL A 42 3.69 -3.91 -6.22
CA VAL A 42 3.84 -2.48 -5.89
C VAL A 42 3.57 -1.57 -7.11
N GLU A 43 3.95 -1.99 -8.30
CA GLU A 43 3.71 -1.23 -9.55
C GLU A 43 2.22 -1.24 -9.96
N GLN A 44 1.50 -2.33 -9.67
CA GLN A 44 0.06 -2.48 -9.95
C GLN A 44 -0.84 -1.83 -8.88
N ALA A 45 -0.29 -1.48 -7.72
CA ALA A 45 -1.03 -0.84 -6.65
C ALA A 45 -1.39 0.61 -7.00
N GLU A 46 -2.66 0.96 -6.81
CA GLU A 46 -3.14 2.34 -6.90
C GLU A 46 -3.12 3.03 -5.54
N ILE A 47 -3.24 2.26 -4.45
CA ILE A 47 -3.12 2.75 -3.08
C ILE A 47 -2.19 1.81 -2.33
N ILE A 48 -1.23 2.36 -1.59
CA ILE A 48 -0.35 1.61 -0.70
C ILE A 48 -0.55 2.13 0.72
N ILE A 49 -0.79 1.21 1.65
CA ILE A 49 -0.94 1.49 3.08
C ILE A 49 0.16 0.73 3.82
N GLY A 50 1.19 1.47 4.22
CA GLY A 50 2.37 0.98 4.92
C GLY A 50 3.67 1.48 4.30
N ASN A 51 4.78 1.12 4.94
CA ASN A 51 6.10 1.60 4.55
C ASN A 51 6.78 0.63 3.56
N LEU A 52 7.26 1.17 2.44
CA LEU A 52 8.15 0.49 1.49
C LEU A 52 9.47 1.24 1.38
N PRO A 53 10.57 0.56 1.01
CA PRO A 53 11.77 1.23 0.52
C PRO A 53 11.41 2.11 -0.69
N PRO A 54 11.92 3.37 -0.79
CA PRO A 54 11.64 4.25 -1.92
C PRO A 54 11.97 3.64 -3.29
N GLU A 55 12.99 2.77 -3.35
CA GLU A 55 13.40 2.03 -4.54
C GLU A 55 12.30 1.14 -5.12
N MET A 56 11.37 0.65 -4.28
CA MET A 56 10.25 -0.18 -4.73
C MET A 56 9.14 0.64 -5.39
N LEU A 57 9.07 1.94 -5.12
CA LEU A 57 8.09 2.86 -5.73
C LEU A 57 8.52 3.33 -7.12
N VAL A 58 9.75 3.01 -7.54
CA VAL A 58 10.23 3.28 -8.89
C VAL A 58 9.37 2.50 -9.87
N ASN A 59 8.76 3.21 -10.82
CA ASN A 59 7.81 2.71 -11.83
C ASN A 59 6.37 2.45 -11.37
N SER A 60 5.99 2.84 -10.14
CA SER A 60 4.59 2.77 -9.69
C SER A 60 3.73 3.86 -10.32
N ASN A 61 3.54 3.81 -11.64
CA ASN A 61 2.79 4.80 -12.43
C ASN A 61 1.29 4.82 -12.11
N ASN A 62 0.78 3.73 -11.53
CA ASN A 62 -0.62 3.63 -11.13
C ASN A 62 -0.88 4.22 -9.73
N LEU A 63 0.17 4.53 -8.97
CA LEU A 63 0.07 4.96 -7.58
C LEU A 63 -0.62 6.32 -7.46
N LYS A 64 -1.78 6.33 -6.83
CA LYS A 64 -2.58 7.52 -6.53
C LYS A 64 -2.39 8.00 -5.10
N TRP A 65 -2.12 7.08 -4.17
CA TRP A 65 -2.01 7.38 -2.75
C TRP A 65 -0.99 6.47 -2.06
N LEU A 66 -0.09 7.06 -1.27
CA LEU A 66 0.79 6.35 -0.33
C LEU A 66 0.53 6.83 1.10
N GLN A 67 0.13 5.92 1.98
CA GLN A 67 -0.07 6.15 3.41
C GLN A 67 1.04 5.41 4.17
N LEU A 68 1.72 6.11 5.08
CA LEU A 68 2.85 5.55 5.84
C LEU A 68 2.44 5.21 7.27
N ASN A 69 3.09 4.20 7.86
CA ASN A 69 2.78 3.74 9.22
C ASN A 69 3.17 4.74 10.32
N ASN A 70 3.98 5.77 10.01
CA ASN A 70 4.45 6.76 10.97
C ASN A 70 3.81 8.14 10.70
N ALA A 71 3.58 8.91 11.76
CA ALA A 71 3.17 10.32 11.67
C ALA A 71 4.27 11.27 11.15
N GLY A 72 5.47 10.75 10.83
CA GLY A 72 6.63 11.50 10.32
C GLY A 72 7.14 10.95 9.00
N SER A 73 7.33 11.84 8.02
CA SER A 73 7.75 11.57 6.63
C SER A 73 9.27 11.69 6.39
N ALA A 74 10.09 11.78 7.45
CA ALA A 74 11.46 12.27 7.35
C ALA A 74 12.40 11.40 6.48
N ASP A 75 12.25 10.06 6.47
CA ASP A 75 13.21 9.18 5.80
C ASP A 75 12.92 8.86 4.33
N ILE A 76 11.72 9.18 3.83
CA ILE A 76 11.32 8.81 2.45
C ILE A 76 11.65 9.87 1.40
N PHE A 77 11.97 11.11 1.82
CA PHE A 77 12.23 12.23 0.90
C PHE A 77 13.68 12.73 0.95
N SER A 78 14.60 11.98 1.54
CA SER A 78 16.04 12.29 1.51
C SER A 78 16.60 12.05 0.09
N ARG A 79 16.18 12.89 -0.85
CA ARG A 79 16.80 13.09 -2.15
C ARG A 79 17.86 14.17 -1.97
N GLY A 80 19.13 13.79 -2.15
CA GLY A 80 20.17 14.72 -2.61
C GLY A 80 19.94 15.08 -4.07
#